data_AF-A0A5P6N7G1-F1
#
_entry.id   AF-A0A5P6N7G1-F1
#
_cell.length_a   1.000
_cell.length_b   1.000
_cell.length_c   1.000
_cell.angle_alpha   90.00
_cell.angle_beta   90.00
_cell.angle_gamma   90.00
#
_symmetry.space_group_name_H-M   'P 1'
#
loop_
_entity.id
_entity.type
_entity.pdbx_description
1 polymer ?
#
loop_
_entity_poly.entity_id
_entity_poly.type
_entity_poly.pdbx_seq_one_letter_code
_entity_poly.pdbx_strand_id
1 'polypeptide(L)'
;MNSRSNITPSERRKWQKFVRDLLVERRRFTKNVWLSHFRRLVKNVTAQADILISIGAERGPDALDPREMLIWAWTVLMAKPPEDAQFYLRIPEEGPGGLKELADELRDRRYVFDKLDTALECQMRWLGALVRAIDADLAGILSPSGSITNSAEDWEMEGYPCYIVPIRRGYRKGNGKDRARRAMLYHAILPRQIGDLAVELAFVPDVEITEEPRRWTYGAPIFEGATVDVEHVGADGFRVADAPLADEEGCVAGHVRSALDGQCDALVWPELTVPKDRLALIRAELRRDPLRDPRRIAITVAGSRHVEVGGKWFNRAEILFGKGQPLASYDKRRTFEVEGRFERIDPGEKMLVLVTEDRLIGVAICKDFCDDVDNDAYRSLSLDLLLVPSMGKVSTIDAHLRHAKALQSQQGTVSFVVQQVDVLTGTTRDAKEPLGYSFASPGGSGTASSRNSRQSERFRLHTARR
;
A
#
# COMPACT_ATOMS: atom_id res chain seq x y z
N MET A 1 8.57 -37.32 14.82
CA MET A 1 7.60 -38.04 13.96
C MET A 1 7.57 -37.35 12.61
N ASN A 2 7.84 -38.06 11.50
CA ASN A 2 7.78 -37.47 10.16
C ASN A 2 6.31 -37.31 9.74
N SER A 3 5.71 -36.17 10.06
CA SER A 3 4.34 -35.84 9.61
C SER A 3 4.37 -35.59 8.10
N ARG A 4 3.97 -36.58 7.30
CA ARG A 4 3.79 -36.41 5.86
C ARG A 4 2.50 -35.62 5.62
N SER A 5 2.54 -34.65 4.71
CA SER A 5 1.34 -33.94 4.27
C SER A 5 0.35 -34.93 3.64
N ASN A 6 -0.91 -34.91 4.10
CA ASN A 6 -2.00 -35.69 3.51
C ASN A 6 -2.67 -34.95 2.33
N ILE A 7 -2.10 -33.81 1.91
CA ILE A 7 -2.64 -33.00 0.82
C ILE A 7 -2.10 -33.54 -0.52
N THR A 8 -2.99 -34.15 -1.30
CA THR A 8 -2.61 -34.62 -2.65
C THR A 8 -2.30 -33.44 -3.60
N PRO A 9 -1.45 -33.63 -4.62
CA PRO A 9 -1.20 -32.60 -5.64
C PRO A 9 -2.48 -32.11 -6.33
N SER A 10 -3.46 -33.00 -6.55
CA SER A 10 -4.76 -32.60 -7.11
C SER A 10 -5.54 -31.69 -6.18
N GLU A 11 -5.44 -31.88 -4.87
CA GLU A 11 -6.12 -31.04 -3.90
C GLU A 11 -5.46 -29.65 -3.80
N ARG A 12 -4.13 -29.61 -3.80
CA ARG A 12 -3.35 -28.35 -3.87
C ARG A 12 -3.71 -27.54 -5.12
N ARG A 13 -3.82 -28.18 -6.30
CA ARG A 13 -4.25 -27.50 -7.53
C ARG A 13 -5.63 -26.84 -7.42
N LYS A 14 -6.59 -27.47 -6.71
CA LYS A 14 -7.91 -26.86 -6.50
C LYS A 14 -7.82 -25.60 -5.63
N TRP A 15 -6.94 -25.59 -4.62
CA TRP A 15 -6.68 -24.40 -3.80
C TRP A 15 -6.01 -23.30 -4.61
N GLN A 16 -4.97 -23.63 -5.39
CA GLN A 16 -4.29 -22.67 -6.27
C GLN A 16 -5.27 -22.01 -7.25
N LYS A 17 -6.18 -22.79 -7.85
CA LYS A 17 -7.25 -22.26 -8.69
C LYS A 17 -8.16 -21.32 -7.90
N PHE A 18 -8.66 -21.74 -6.74
CA PHE A 18 -9.57 -20.92 -5.93
C PHE A 18 -8.94 -19.58 -5.50
N VAL A 19 -7.67 -19.59 -5.12
CA VAL A 19 -6.90 -18.39 -4.78
C VAL A 19 -6.75 -17.48 -5.99
N ARG A 20 -6.46 -18.04 -7.18
CA ARG A 20 -6.39 -17.28 -8.44
C ARG A 20 -7.73 -16.65 -8.81
N ASP A 21 -8.81 -17.44 -8.79
CA ASP A 21 -10.16 -16.96 -9.08
C ASP A 21 -10.52 -15.76 -8.15
N LEU A 22 -10.11 -15.81 -6.87
CA LEU A 22 -10.37 -14.71 -5.93
C LEU A 22 -9.43 -13.51 -6.15
N LEU A 23 -8.12 -13.71 -6.12
CA LEU A 23 -7.14 -12.62 -6.05
C LEU A 23 -6.87 -11.95 -7.41
N VAL A 24 -6.85 -12.74 -8.48
CA VAL A 24 -6.48 -12.28 -9.82
C VAL A 24 -7.74 -12.01 -10.65
N GLU A 25 -8.63 -13.01 -10.73
CA GLU A 25 -9.85 -12.90 -11.55
C GLU A 25 -10.98 -12.15 -10.84
N ARG A 26 -10.81 -11.84 -9.54
CA ARG A 26 -11.78 -11.10 -8.71
C ARG A 26 -13.19 -11.68 -8.75
N ARG A 27 -13.27 -13.00 -8.88
CA ARG A 27 -14.51 -13.73 -8.99
C ARG A 27 -15.30 -13.63 -7.69
N ARG A 28 -16.59 -13.31 -7.79
CA ARG A 28 -17.53 -13.45 -6.68
C ARG A 28 -18.04 -14.89 -6.61
N PHE A 29 -18.13 -15.43 -5.41
CA PHE A 29 -18.57 -16.81 -5.19
C PHE A 29 -19.99 -16.83 -4.64
N THR A 30 -20.80 -17.77 -5.15
CA THR A 30 -22.11 -18.05 -4.57
C THR A 30 -21.93 -18.75 -3.22
N LYS A 31 -22.95 -18.68 -2.36
CA LYS A 31 -22.95 -19.34 -1.05
C LYS A 31 -22.62 -20.83 -1.13
N ASN A 32 -23.15 -21.55 -2.12
CA ASN A 32 -22.91 -22.98 -2.29
C ASN A 32 -21.45 -23.29 -2.66
N VAL A 33 -20.85 -22.47 -3.54
CA VAL A 33 -19.44 -22.63 -3.91
C VAL A 33 -18.56 -22.31 -2.71
N TRP A 34 -18.83 -21.21 -2.01
CA TRP A 34 -18.12 -20.83 -0.78
C TRP A 34 -18.19 -21.93 0.29
N LEU A 35 -19.38 -22.49 0.55
CA LEU A 35 -19.57 -23.52 1.58
C LEU A 35 -18.80 -24.82 1.27
N SER A 36 -18.66 -25.18 -0.01
CA SER A 36 -17.82 -26.30 -0.45
C SER A 36 -16.34 -26.07 -0.09
N HIS A 37 -15.82 -24.87 -0.33
CA HIS A 37 -14.45 -24.50 0.04
C HIS A 37 -14.26 -24.40 1.56
N PHE A 38 -15.26 -23.92 2.29
CA PHE A 38 -15.26 -23.90 3.75
C PHE A 38 -15.15 -25.31 4.34
N ARG A 39 -16.01 -26.26 3.93
CA ARG A 39 -15.95 -27.65 4.41
C ARG A 39 -14.62 -28.32 4.07
N ARG A 40 -14.08 -28.03 2.89
CA ARG A 40 -12.74 -28.49 2.48
C ARG A 40 -11.64 -27.94 3.39
N LEU A 41 -11.70 -26.65 3.72
CA LEU A 41 -10.75 -26.04 4.66
C LEU A 41 -10.80 -26.71 6.02
N VAL A 42 -11.99 -26.91 6.59
CA VAL A 42 -12.18 -27.60 7.88
C VAL A 42 -11.51 -28.97 7.88
N LYS A 43 -11.76 -29.78 6.83
CA LYS A 43 -11.14 -31.10 6.67
C LYS A 43 -9.60 -30.99 6.62
N ASN A 44 -9.07 -30.05 5.85
CA ASN A 44 -7.63 -29.88 5.69
C ASN A 44 -6.94 -29.38 6.96
N VAL A 45 -7.53 -28.42 7.66
CA VAL A 45 -7.03 -27.93 8.97
C VAL A 45 -6.99 -29.07 9.97
N THR A 46 -8.07 -29.85 10.08
CA THR A 46 -8.13 -31.01 10.99
C THR A 46 -7.06 -32.04 10.65
N ALA A 47 -6.90 -32.37 9.36
CA ALA A 47 -5.92 -33.34 8.90
C ALA A 47 -4.46 -32.86 9.03
N GLN A 48 -4.24 -31.55 9.21
CA GLN A 48 -2.92 -30.91 9.27
C GLN A 48 -2.73 -30.13 10.59
N ALA A 49 -3.47 -30.46 11.64
CA ALA A 49 -3.41 -29.75 12.91
C ALA A 49 -2.00 -29.75 13.50
N ASP A 50 -1.31 -30.90 13.46
CA ASP A 50 0.08 -31.02 13.95
C ASP A 50 1.05 -30.05 13.26
N ILE A 51 0.82 -29.74 11.98
CA ILE A 51 1.62 -28.76 11.23
C ILE A 51 1.39 -27.35 11.76
N LEU A 52 0.17 -27.01 12.16
CA LEU A 52 -0.16 -25.70 12.73
C LEU A 52 0.37 -25.56 14.15
N ILE A 53 0.32 -26.64 14.95
CA ILE A 53 0.82 -26.66 16.33
C ILE A 53 2.35 -26.60 16.38
N SER A 54 3.02 -27.09 15.33
CA SER A 54 4.47 -27.08 15.18
C SER A 54 4.96 -25.99 14.20
N ILE A 55 4.19 -24.91 14.04
CA ILE A 55 4.67 -23.70 13.35
C ILE A 55 6.00 -23.27 14.00
N GLY A 56 7.07 -23.23 13.20
CA GLY A 56 8.43 -22.89 13.64
C GLY A 56 9.38 -24.05 13.90
N ALA A 57 8.87 -25.28 13.94
CA ALA A 57 9.74 -26.47 14.01
C ALA A 57 10.40 -26.76 12.65
N GLU A 58 11.58 -27.38 12.68
CA GLU A 58 12.22 -27.94 11.49
C GLU A 58 11.31 -28.98 10.82
N ARG A 59 11.27 -28.97 9.49
CA ARG A 59 10.32 -29.77 8.71
C ARG A 59 11.02 -30.53 7.59
N GLY A 60 10.48 -31.70 7.30
CA GLY A 60 10.88 -32.44 6.10
C GLY A 60 10.45 -31.69 4.83
N PRO A 61 11.11 -31.95 3.69
CA PRO A 61 10.84 -31.26 2.42
C PRO A 61 9.41 -31.46 1.88
N ASP A 62 8.72 -32.53 2.33
CA ASP A 62 7.35 -32.85 1.92
C ASP A 62 6.26 -32.28 2.84
N ALA A 63 6.64 -31.56 3.90
CA ALA A 63 5.67 -30.98 4.83
C ALA A 63 4.92 -29.81 4.17
N LEU A 64 3.64 -29.64 4.50
CA LEU A 64 2.88 -28.48 4.07
C LEU A 64 3.47 -27.21 4.71
N ASP A 65 3.71 -26.19 3.89
CA ASP A 65 4.07 -24.86 4.37
C ASP A 65 2.87 -24.23 5.10
N PRO A 66 2.95 -23.79 6.37
CA PRO A 66 1.82 -23.17 7.08
C PRO A 66 1.30 -21.92 6.39
N ARG A 67 2.14 -21.25 5.60
CA ARG A 67 1.76 -20.13 4.74
C ARG A 67 0.66 -20.53 3.75
N GLU A 68 0.68 -21.77 3.24
CA GLU A 68 -0.41 -22.28 2.40
C GLU A 68 -1.74 -22.31 3.17
N MET A 69 -1.73 -22.79 4.42
CA MET A 69 -2.94 -22.87 5.23
C MET A 69 -3.49 -21.47 5.56
N LEU A 70 -2.60 -20.50 5.84
CA LEU A 70 -2.98 -19.11 6.01
C LEU A 70 -3.68 -18.56 4.76
N ILE A 71 -3.09 -18.78 3.57
CA ILE A 71 -3.70 -18.38 2.30
C ILE A 71 -5.09 -18.98 2.15
N TRP A 72 -5.25 -20.28 2.41
CA TRP A 72 -6.53 -20.96 2.22
C TRP A 72 -7.59 -20.42 3.16
N ALA A 73 -7.25 -20.27 4.45
CA ALA A 73 -8.16 -19.74 5.46
C ALA A 73 -8.59 -18.31 5.14
N TRP A 74 -7.63 -17.44 4.79
CA TRP A 74 -7.89 -16.07 4.41
C TRP A 74 -8.73 -15.98 3.13
N THR A 75 -8.42 -16.79 2.11
CA THR A 75 -9.15 -16.83 0.84
C THR A 75 -10.60 -17.24 1.07
N VAL A 76 -10.87 -18.26 1.91
CA VAL A 76 -12.24 -18.65 2.25
C VAL A 76 -12.97 -17.53 3.00
N LEU A 77 -12.30 -16.82 3.90
CA LEU A 77 -12.90 -15.69 4.62
C LEU A 77 -13.24 -14.53 3.66
N MET A 78 -12.36 -14.21 2.70
CA MET A 78 -12.53 -13.11 1.74
C MET A 78 -13.51 -13.45 0.61
N ALA A 79 -13.59 -14.72 0.19
CA ALA A 79 -14.52 -15.20 -0.84
C ALA A 79 -15.98 -15.26 -0.38
N LYS A 80 -16.25 -14.88 0.86
CA LYS A 80 -17.58 -14.94 1.44
C LYS A 80 -18.56 -13.99 0.71
N PRO A 81 -19.83 -14.41 0.50
CA PRO A 81 -20.85 -13.50 -0.03
C PRO A 81 -20.96 -12.19 0.77
N PRO A 82 -21.06 -11.03 0.10
CA PRO A 82 -21.05 -9.71 0.76
C PRO A 82 -22.07 -9.56 1.90
N GLU A 83 -23.28 -10.11 1.70
CA GLU A 83 -24.41 -10.10 2.63
C GLU A 83 -24.10 -10.84 3.93
N ASP A 84 -23.27 -11.87 3.87
CA ASP A 84 -22.96 -12.70 5.03
C ASP A 84 -21.75 -12.15 5.79
N ALA A 85 -20.91 -11.35 5.15
CA ALA A 85 -19.66 -10.94 5.76
C ALA A 85 -19.80 -9.78 6.77
N GLN A 86 -21.01 -9.26 6.95
CA GLN A 86 -21.39 -8.47 8.14
C GLN A 86 -21.27 -9.26 9.45
N PHE A 87 -21.50 -10.59 9.43
CA PHE A 87 -21.36 -11.43 10.63
C PHE A 87 -19.93 -11.44 11.16
N TYR A 88 -18.96 -11.49 10.24
CA TYR A 88 -17.57 -11.35 10.61
C TYR A 88 -17.31 -9.97 11.22
N LEU A 89 -17.69 -8.89 10.54
CA LEU A 89 -17.46 -7.50 10.99
C LEU A 89 -18.06 -7.16 12.37
N ARG A 90 -19.06 -7.91 12.84
CA ARG A 90 -19.69 -7.70 14.16
C ARG A 90 -18.95 -8.35 15.33
N ILE A 91 -18.04 -9.28 15.08
CA ILE A 91 -17.23 -9.89 16.14
C ILE A 91 -16.36 -8.78 16.74
N PRO A 92 -16.24 -8.59 18.07
CA PRO A 92 -15.31 -7.62 18.62
C PRO A 92 -13.84 -8.06 18.44
N GLU A 93 -12.88 -7.14 18.50
CA GLU A 93 -11.45 -7.52 18.49
C GLU A 93 -11.02 -8.11 19.83
N GLU A 94 -11.45 -7.49 20.93
CA GLU A 94 -11.09 -7.83 22.30
C GLU A 94 -12.32 -8.05 23.18
N GLY A 95 -12.12 -8.60 24.37
CA GLY A 95 -13.18 -8.92 25.34
C GLY A 95 -13.88 -10.26 25.07
N PRO A 96 -14.87 -10.63 25.92
CA PRO A 96 -15.57 -11.90 25.85
C PRO A 96 -16.17 -12.19 24.47
N GLY A 97 -15.73 -13.26 23.83
CA GLY A 97 -16.14 -13.68 22.48
C GLY A 97 -15.53 -12.86 21.34
N GLY A 98 -14.48 -12.07 21.63
CA GLY A 98 -13.70 -11.34 20.64
C GLY A 98 -12.74 -12.24 19.85
N LEU A 99 -12.28 -11.76 18.69
CA LEU A 99 -11.39 -12.53 17.81
C LEU A 99 -10.09 -12.97 18.48
N LYS A 100 -9.52 -12.15 19.38
CA LYS A 100 -8.31 -12.52 20.11
C LYS A 100 -8.54 -13.75 21.00
N GLU A 101 -9.56 -13.70 21.85
CA GLU A 101 -9.91 -14.81 22.75
C GLU A 101 -10.27 -16.08 21.96
N LEU A 102 -11.04 -15.94 20.88
CA LEU A 102 -11.39 -17.08 20.01
C LEU A 102 -10.16 -17.69 19.33
N ALA A 103 -9.18 -16.88 18.92
CA ALA A 103 -7.93 -17.37 18.37
C ALA A 103 -7.07 -18.08 19.42
N ASP A 104 -7.03 -17.55 20.65
CA ASP A 104 -6.36 -18.18 21.79
C ASP A 104 -6.99 -19.54 22.13
N GLU A 105 -8.33 -19.60 22.27
CA GLU A 105 -9.07 -20.84 22.51
C GLU A 105 -8.81 -21.87 21.40
N LEU A 106 -8.80 -21.44 20.13
CA LEU A 106 -8.53 -22.33 19.01
C LEU A 106 -7.10 -22.92 19.07
N ARG A 107 -6.11 -22.15 19.52
CA ARG A 107 -4.73 -22.64 19.71
C ARG A 107 -4.63 -23.62 20.86
N ASP A 108 -5.26 -23.32 22.00
CA ASP A 108 -5.31 -24.23 23.16
C ASP A 108 -5.95 -25.58 22.80
N ARG A 109 -6.96 -25.52 21.93
CA ARG A 109 -7.64 -26.70 21.37
C ARG A 109 -6.90 -27.32 20.19
N ARG A 110 -5.66 -26.93 19.94
CA ARG A 110 -4.81 -27.52 18.89
C ARG A 110 -5.48 -27.44 17.50
N TYR A 111 -6.11 -26.32 17.20
CA TYR A 111 -6.84 -26.03 15.95
C TYR A 111 -8.06 -26.92 15.69
N VAL A 112 -8.54 -27.67 16.70
CA VAL A 112 -9.76 -28.47 16.62
C VAL A 112 -10.95 -27.65 17.10
N PHE A 113 -11.96 -27.48 16.26
CA PHE A 113 -13.17 -26.75 16.60
C PHE A 113 -14.41 -27.64 16.49
N ASP A 114 -15.07 -27.85 17.62
CA ASP A 114 -16.33 -28.59 17.69
C ASP A 114 -17.49 -27.71 17.25
N LYS A 115 -18.58 -28.30 16.74
CA LYS A 115 -19.85 -27.61 16.45
C LYS A 115 -19.78 -26.58 15.30
N LEU A 116 -19.00 -26.84 14.26
CA LEU A 116 -18.99 -26.04 13.01
C LEU A 116 -20.31 -26.14 12.21
N ASP A 117 -21.09 -27.18 12.46
CA ASP A 117 -22.35 -27.45 11.77
C ASP A 117 -23.50 -26.70 12.43
N THR A 118 -23.79 -25.51 11.90
CA THR A 118 -25.11 -25.16 11.32
C THR A 118 -25.27 -23.64 11.14
N ALA A 119 -24.73 -22.82 12.06
CA ALA A 119 -24.92 -21.38 12.03
C ALA A 119 -23.77 -20.64 11.33
N LEU A 120 -24.12 -19.77 10.38
CA LEU A 120 -23.19 -18.92 9.63
C LEU A 120 -22.31 -18.03 10.53
N GLU A 121 -22.84 -17.59 11.67
CA GLU A 121 -22.09 -16.82 12.66
C GLU A 121 -20.95 -17.64 13.27
N CYS A 122 -21.20 -18.90 13.62
CA CYS A 122 -20.18 -19.81 14.15
C CYS A 122 -19.08 -20.06 13.12
N GLN A 123 -19.46 -20.23 11.84
CA GLN A 123 -18.50 -20.37 10.74
C GLN A 123 -17.60 -19.13 10.61
N MET A 124 -18.13 -17.92 10.85
CA MET A 124 -17.35 -16.68 10.81
C MET A 124 -16.42 -16.49 11.98
N ARG A 125 -16.90 -16.80 13.17
CA ARG A 125 -16.07 -16.78 14.39
C ARG A 125 -14.89 -17.71 14.22
N TRP A 126 -15.14 -18.93 13.75
CA TRP A 126 -14.08 -19.90 13.50
C TRP A 126 -13.11 -19.46 12.41
N LEU A 127 -13.58 -19.00 11.24
CA LEU A 127 -12.66 -18.54 10.18
C LEU A 127 -11.82 -17.35 10.63
N GLY A 128 -12.44 -16.37 11.29
CA GLY A 128 -11.72 -15.20 11.81
C GLY A 128 -10.66 -15.59 12.82
N ALA A 129 -11.02 -16.46 13.77
CA ALA A 129 -10.12 -16.99 14.79
C ALA A 129 -8.98 -17.81 14.18
N LEU A 130 -9.28 -18.67 13.20
CA LEU A 130 -8.30 -19.49 12.49
C LEU A 130 -7.28 -18.63 11.76
N VAL A 131 -7.73 -17.65 10.97
CA VAL A 131 -6.83 -16.74 10.26
C VAL A 131 -5.96 -15.97 11.26
N ARG A 132 -6.55 -15.45 12.35
CA ARG A 132 -5.82 -14.71 13.38
C ARG A 132 -4.78 -15.58 14.10
N ALA A 133 -5.12 -16.81 14.45
CA ALA A 133 -4.24 -17.75 15.13
C ALA A 133 -3.03 -18.10 14.26
N ILE A 134 -3.26 -18.50 12.99
CA ILE A 134 -2.18 -18.83 12.07
C ILE A 134 -1.30 -17.61 11.78
N ASP A 135 -1.90 -16.43 11.57
CA ASP A 135 -1.18 -15.17 11.34
C ASP A 135 -0.26 -14.82 12.52
N ALA A 136 -0.75 -14.97 13.76
CA ALA A 136 0.03 -14.71 14.97
C ALA A 136 1.16 -15.73 15.17
N ASP A 137 0.90 -17.01 14.95
CA ASP A 137 1.90 -18.06 15.12
C ASP A 137 3.01 -17.94 14.05
N LEU A 138 2.64 -17.60 12.80
CA LEU A 138 3.62 -17.31 11.74
C LEU A 138 4.48 -16.08 12.06
N ALA A 139 3.92 -15.07 12.75
CA ALA A 139 4.64 -13.84 13.08
C ALA A 139 5.84 -14.14 13.98
N GLY A 140 5.74 -15.13 14.87
CA GLY A 140 6.85 -15.55 15.73
C GLY A 140 8.06 -16.13 15.00
N ILE A 141 7.93 -16.49 13.73
CA ILE A 141 8.97 -17.16 12.93
C ILE A 141 9.43 -16.30 11.77
N LEU A 142 8.46 -15.71 11.07
CA LEU A 142 8.71 -14.87 9.91
C LEU A 142 9.06 -13.43 10.28
N SER A 143 8.89 -13.03 11.55
CA SER A 143 9.44 -11.77 12.04
C SER A 143 10.90 -12.02 12.41
N PRO A 144 11.86 -11.68 11.54
CA PRO A 144 13.24 -11.97 11.83
C PRO A 144 13.63 -11.06 13.00
N SER A 145 14.29 -11.61 14.01
CA SER A 145 15.02 -10.80 14.99
C SER A 145 16.17 -9.99 14.34
N GLY A 146 16.35 -10.09 13.01
CA GLY A 146 17.21 -9.22 12.22
C GLY A 146 16.72 -9.10 10.78
N SER A 147 16.33 -7.88 10.38
CA SER A 147 16.06 -7.41 9.02
C SER A 147 15.08 -8.25 8.19
N ILE A 148 13.94 -7.67 7.80
CA ILE A 148 13.11 -8.23 6.72
C ILE A 148 14.04 -8.45 5.52
N THR A 149 14.12 -9.68 5.01
CA THR A 149 14.98 -9.97 3.87
C THR A 149 14.57 -9.06 2.71
N ASN A 150 15.56 -8.47 2.03
CA ASN A 150 15.32 -7.37 1.09
C ASN A 150 14.75 -7.80 -0.26
N SER A 151 14.47 -9.09 -0.49
CA SER A 151 13.97 -9.60 -1.77
C SER A 151 12.49 -9.95 -1.72
N ALA A 152 11.74 -9.55 -2.76
CA ALA A 152 10.35 -9.95 -2.94
C ALA A 152 10.18 -11.47 -3.10
N GLU A 153 11.19 -12.15 -3.66
CA GLU A 153 11.17 -13.59 -3.95
C GLU A 153 10.98 -14.44 -2.68
N ASP A 154 11.53 -14.00 -1.54
CA ASP A 154 11.41 -14.72 -0.26
C ASP A 154 9.96 -14.77 0.25
N TRP A 155 9.16 -13.81 -0.18
CA TRP A 155 7.76 -13.65 0.20
C TRP A 155 6.79 -14.17 -0.85
N GLU A 156 7.30 -14.63 -2.00
CA GLU A 156 6.52 -15.33 -3.01
C GLU A 156 6.09 -16.70 -2.50
N MET A 157 4.83 -17.04 -2.80
CA MET A 157 4.31 -18.36 -2.49
C MET A 157 4.28 -19.21 -3.75
N GLU A 158 5.14 -20.23 -3.79
CA GLU A 158 5.25 -21.12 -4.94
C GLU A 158 3.89 -21.73 -5.33
N GLY A 159 3.54 -21.60 -6.62
CA GLY A 159 2.27 -22.08 -7.16
C GLY A 159 1.03 -21.23 -6.79
N TYR A 160 1.16 -20.21 -5.96
CA TYR A 160 0.10 -19.26 -5.62
C TYR A 160 0.35 -17.88 -6.26
N PRO A 161 -0.68 -17.16 -6.73
CA PRO A 161 -0.51 -15.87 -7.39
C PRO A 161 -0.41 -14.71 -6.39
N CYS A 162 0.27 -14.91 -5.25
CA CYS A 162 0.37 -13.92 -4.19
C CYS A 162 1.72 -13.92 -3.47
N TYR A 163 1.98 -12.82 -2.78
CA TYR A 163 2.97 -12.67 -1.73
C TYR A 163 2.31 -12.84 -0.35
N ILE A 164 3.07 -13.31 0.64
CA ILE A 164 2.74 -13.17 2.06
C ILE A 164 3.79 -12.27 2.70
N VAL A 165 3.44 -11.00 2.86
CA VAL A 165 4.36 -9.96 3.31
C VAL A 165 4.22 -9.78 4.82
N PRO A 166 5.29 -9.87 5.62
CA PRO A 166 5.24 -9.57 7.05
C PRO A 166 5.01 -8.08 7.26
N ILE A 167 4.11 -7.74 8.16
CA ILE A 167 3.77 -6.36 8.49
C ILE A 167 3.08 -6.25 9.85
N ARG A 168 3.62 -5.43 10.74
CA ARG A 168 3.13 -5.23 12.11
C ARG A 168 2.03 -4.17 12.15
N ARG A 169 0.80 -4.58 11.86
CA ARG A 169 -0.39 -3.71 11.85
C ARG A 169 -1.08 -3.61 13.21
N GLY A 170 -0.31 -3.58 14.30
CA GLY A 170 -0.83 -3.55 15.67
C GLY A 170 -1.79 -2.39 15.94
N TYR A 171 -1.60 -1.24 15.28
CA TYR A 171 -2.52 -0.09 15.37
C TYR A 171 -3.91 -0.34 14.79
N ARG A 172 -4.12 -1.39 13.98
CA ARG A 172 -5.40 -1.64 13.32
C ARG A 172 -6.43 -2.35 14.19
N LYS A 173 -6.09 -2.70 15.44
CA LYS A 173 -6.96 -3.39 16.41
C LYS A 173 -8.27 -2.63 16.75
N GLY A 174 -8.48 -1.40 16.27
CA GLY A 174 -9.68 -0.61 16.61
C GLY A 174 -10.57 -0.15 15.44
N ASN A 175 -10.12 -0.22 14.18
CA ASN A 175 -10.74 0.58 13.12
C ASN A 175 -11.91 -0.07 12.35
N GLY A 176 -12.30 -1.30 12.69
CA GLY A 176 -13.61 -1.93 12.41
C GLY A 176 -14.14 -2.00 10.95
N LYS A 177 -13.45 -1.42 9.96
CA LYS A 177 -14.06 -1.11 8.65
C LYS A 177 -13.70 -2.07 7.51
N ASP A 178 -12.52 -2.71 7.54
CA ASP A 178 -12.07 -3.61 6.45
C ASP A 178 -11.86 -5.04 6.95
N ARG A 179 -12.53 -6.00 6.30
CA ARG A 179 -12.52 -7.43 6.62
C ARG A 179 -11.12 -8.02 6.49
N ALA A 180 -10.41 -7.73 5.39
CA ALA A 180 -9.10 -8.29 5.09
C ALA A 180 -8.07 -7.81 6.11
N ARG A 181 -8.12 -6.52 6.42
CA ARG A 181 -7.23 -5.85 7.37
C ARG A 181 -7.49 -6.23 8.80
N ARG A 182 -8.76 -6.53 9.10
CA ARG A 182 -9.15 -7.03 10.41
C ARG A 182 -8.60 -8.43 10.63
N ALA A 183 -8.63 -9.31 9.63
CA ALA A 183 -8.21 -10.70 9.80
C ALA A 183 -6.70 -10.88 10.00
N MET A 184 -5.89 -9.99 9.40
CA MET A 184 -4.44 -10.11 9.33
C MET A 184 -3.76 -8.93 10.06
N LEU A 185 -3.12 -9.22 11.18
CA LEU A 185 -2.41 -8.27 12.05
C LEU A 185 -0.91 -8.24 11.78
N TYR A 186 -0.33 -9.37 11.37
CA TYR A 186 1.11 -9.57 11.27
C TYR A 186 1.60 -9.83 9.86
N HIS A 187 0.70 -10.15 8.93
CA HIS A 187 1.04 -10.29 7.52
C HIS A 187 0.01 -9.58 6.62
N ALA A 188 0.32 -9.51 5.33
CA ALA A 188 -0.59 -9.14 4.27
C ALA A 188 -0.47 -10.14 3.14
N ILE A 189 -1.60 -10.53 2.57
CA ILE A 189 -1.64 -11.33 1.35
C ILE A 189 -1.87 -10.36 0.19
N LEU A 190 -0.88 -10.24 -0.69
CA LEU A 190 -0.92 -9.34 -1.83
C LEU A 190 -0.94 -10.14 -3.13
N PRO A 191 -1.82 -9.83 -4.09
CA PRO A 191 -1.72 -10.45 -5.41
C PRO A 191 -0.38 -10.07 -6.07
N ARG A 192 0.20 -10.99 -6.86
CA ARG A 192 1.38 -10.68 -7.70
C ARG A 192 1.00 -9.92 -8.98
N GLN A 193 -0.29 -9.89 -9.29
CA GLN A 193 -0.82 -9.30 -10.52
C GLN A 193 -2.25 -8.79 -10.31
N ILE A 194 -2.57 -7.64 -10.88
CA ILE A 194 -3.90 -7.04 -10.89
C ILE A 194 -4.27 -6.66 -12.32
N GLY A 195 -5.20 -7.40 -12.94
CA GLY A 195 -5.44 -7.27 -14.38
C GLY A 195 -4.13 -7.56 -15.12
N ASP A 196 -3.68 -6.63 -15.96
CA ASP A 196 -2.41 -6.74 -16.68
C ASP A 196 -1.21 -6.14 -15.93
N LEU A 197 -1.42 -5.60 -14.72
CA LEU A 197 -0.38 -4.93 -13.96
C LEU A 197 0.33 -5.89 -13.01
N ALA A 198 1.65 -6.00 -13.13
CA ALA A 198 2.46 -6.72 -12.14
C ALA A 198 2.53 -5.92 -10.82
N VAL A 199 2.52 -6.61 -9.69
CA VAL A 199 2.72 -5.98 -8.37
C VAL A 199 4.17 -6.19 -7.96
N GLU A 200 4.90 -5.09 -7.86
CA GLU A 200 6.30 -5.06 -7.46
C GLU A 200 6.41 -4.64 -5.99
N LEU A 201 7.18 -5.40 -5.20
CA LEU A 201 7.45 -5.08 -3.81
C LEU A 201 8.85 -4.47 -3.68
N ALA A 202 8.95 -3.36 -2.95
CA ALA A 202 10.24 -2.78 -2.57
C ALA A 202 10.31 -2.65 -1.04
N PHE A 203 11.27 -3.34 -0.43
CA PHE A 203 11.44 -3.37 1.02
C PHE A 203 12.26 -2.16 1.48
N VAL A 204 11.69 -1.34 2.35
CA VAL A 204 12.35 -0.13 2.87
C VAL A 204 13.31 -0.54 4.00
N PRO A 205 14.63 -0.37 3.85
CA PRO A 205 15.57 -0.69 4.90
C PRO A 205 15.38 0.20 6.13
N ASP A 206 15.63 -0.34 7.32
CA ASP A 206 15.82 0.41 8.55
C ASP A 206 14.74 1.46 8.86
N VAL A 207 13.47 1.08 8.91
CA VAL A 207 12.49 1.86 9.69
C VAL A 207 12.52 1.30 11.10
N GLU A 208 13.00 2.09 12.06
CA GLU A 208 13.18 1.66 13.45
C GLU A 208 11.89 1.07 14.03
N ILE A 209 12.03 -0.12 14.61
CA ILE A 209 10.98 -0.81 15.35
C ILE A 209 10.69 0.00 16.60
N THR A 210 9.57 0.72 16.61
CA THR A 210 8.98 1.18 17.87
C THR A 210 7.89 0.20 18.26
N GLU A 211 7.93 -0.30 19.51
CA GLU A 211 6.87 -1.18 20.04
C GLU A 211 5.50 -0.48 20.01
N GLU A 212 5.51 0.85 20.09
CA GLU A 212 4.31 1.65 20.00
C GLU A 212 4.00 2.06 18.55
N PRO A 213 2.73 1.97 18.12
CA PRO A 213 2.36 2.45 16.81
C PRO A 213 2.54 3.95 16.67
N ARG A 214 3.53 4.36 15.88
CA ARG A 214 3.83 5.77 15.63
C ARG A 214 2.90 6.36 14.57
N ARG A 215 2.33 7.53 14.87
CA ARG A 215 1.61 8.34 13.90
C ARG A 215 2.62 8.91 12.88
N TRP A 216 2.32 8.74 11.60
CA TRP A 216 3.17 9.29 10.53
C TRP A 216 2.91 10.78 10.28
N THR A 217 4.00 11.52 10.11
CA THR A 217 4.04 12.92 9.68
C THR A 217 4.52 12.98 8.23
N TYR A 218 3.91 13.84 7.43
CA TYR A 218 4.17 13.94 6.00
C TYR A 218 4.59 15.36 5.60
N GLY A 219 5.65 15.49 4.82
CA GLY A 219 6.10 16.75 4.23
C GLY A 219 5.55 16.91 2.81
N ALA A 220 4.95 18.07 2.54
CA ALA A 220 4.37 18.45 1.24
C ALA A 220 5.03 19.74 0.71
N PRO A 221 6.23 19.65 0.12
CA PRO A 221 6.87 20.74 -0.58
C PRO A 221 6.13 21.12 -1.87
N ILE A 222 6.12 22.41 -2.18
CA ILE A 222 5.56 23.02 -3.38
C ILE A 222 6.58 24.03 -3.90
N PHE A 223 6.91 23.98 -5.18
CA PHE A 223 7.88 24.90 -5.75
C PHE A 223 7.19 26.20 -6.17
N GLU A 224 7.36 27.25 -5.37
CA GLU A 224 6.83 28.57 -5.69
C GLU A 224 7.53 29.15 -6.92
N GLY A 225 6.74 29.55 -7.92
CA GLY A 225 7.28 30.11 -9.16
C GLY A 225 7.86 29.08 -10.13
N ALA A 226 7.76 27.77 -9.83
CA ALA A 226 8.09 26.75 -10.80
C ALA A 226 7.14 26.84 -11.99
N THR A 227 7.72 26.78 -13.19
CA THR A 227 6.98 26.62 -14.45
C THR A 227 7.30 25.26 -15.06
N VAL A 228 6.60 24.92 -16.14
CA VAL A 228 6.79 23.69 -16.90
C VAL A 228 7.12 24.05 -18.33
N ASP A 229 8.29 23.62 -18.79
CA ASP A 229 8.70 23.71 -20.19
C ASP A 229 8.14 22.52 -20.95
N VAL A 230 7.29 22.80 -21.92
CA VAL A 230 6.59 21.78 -22.69
C VAL A 230 7.11 21.73 -24.12
N GLU A 231 7.62 20.57 -24.52
CA GLU A 231 7.91 20.22 -25.90
C GLU A 231 6.65 19.67 -26.58
N HIS A 232 6.39 20.11 -27.80
CA HIS A 232 5.29 19.57 -28.61
C HIS A 232 5.76 18.38 -29.44
N VAL A 233 5.01 17.28 -29.35
CA VAL A 233 5.34 16.02 -30.02
C VAL A 233 4.19 15.65 -30.94
N GLY A 234 4.37 15.92 -32.24
CA GLY A 234 3.30 15.80 -33.22
C GLY A 234 2.26 16.90 -33.11
N ALA A 235 1.04 16.65 -33.61
CA ALA A 235 -0.02 17.65 -33.70
C ALA A 235 -0.80 17.84 -32.37
N ASP A 236 -0.88 16.79 -31.56
CA ASP A 236 -1.79 16.64 -30.42
C ASP A 236 -1.07 16.13 -29.17
N GLY A 237 0.26 16.01 -29.21
CA GLY A 237 1.07 15.45 -28.13
C GLY A 237 1.96 16.46 -27.44
N PHE A 238 2.28 16.21 -26.18
CA PHE A 238 3.27 16.99 -25.46
C PHE A 238 4.16 16.13 -24.54
N ARG A 239 5.34 16.67 -24.23
CA ARG A 239 6.25 16.18 -23.20
C ARG A 239 6.76 17.34 -22.37
N VAL A 240 7.10 17.08 -21.11
CA VAL A 240 7.76 18.07 -20.25
C VAL A 240 9.27 17.92 -20.43
N ALA A 241 9.90 18.94 -20.97
CA ALA A 241 11.34 18.98 -21.19
C ALA A 241 12.08 19.37 -19.90
N ASP A 242 11.55 20.35 -19.17
CA ASP A 242 12.13 20.85 -17.92
C ASP A 242 11.04 21.48 -17.03
N ALA A 243 11.40 21.83 -15.80
CA ALA A 243 10.56 22.59 -14.88
C ALA A 243 11.35 23.71 -14.19
N PRO A 244 11.63 24.83 -14.88
CA PRO A 244 12.49 25.90 -14.38
C PRO A 244 12.05 26.44 -13.03
N LEU A 245 13.01 26.77 -12.17
CA LEU A 245 12.78 27.33 -10.83
C LEU A 245 13.93 28.27 -10.44
N ALA A 246 13.60 29.46 -9.95
CA ALA A 246 14.58 30.37 -9.37
C ALA A 246 15.04 29.86 -7.99
N ASP A 247 16.33 30.00 -7.69
CA ASP A 247 16.94 29.55 -6.42
C ASP A 247 16.58 28.08 -6.08
N GLU A 248 16.80 27.19 -7.04
CA GLU A 248 16.46 25.78 -6.91
C GLU A 248 17.16 25.10 -5.72
N GLU A 249 18.45 25.37 -5.53
CA GLU A 249 19.25 24.83 -4.43
C GLU A 249 18.70 25.27 -3.07
N GLY A 250 18.45 26.58 -2.90
CA GLY A 250 17.87 27.13 -1.67
C GLY A 250 16.48 26.56 -1.38
N CYS A 251 15.64 26.39 -2.41
CA CYS A 251 14.32 25.78 -2.27
C CYS A 251 14.39 24.32 -1.82
N VAL A 252 15.22 23.49 -2.48
CA VAL A 252 15.37 22.08 -2.13
C VAL A 252 15.95 21.91 -0.72
N ALA A 253 17.00 22.65 -0.38
CA ALA A 253 17.61 22.62 0.96
C ALA A 253 16.59 23.05 2.04
N GLY A 254 15.81 24.10 1.78
CA GLY A 254 14.75 24.57 2.67
C GLY A 254 13.63 23.54 2.88
N HIS A 255 13.20 22.83 1.83
CA HIS A 255 12.21 21.76 1.91
C HIS A 255 12.72 20.57 2.74
N VAL A 256 13.94 20.10 2.47
CA VAL A 256 14.54 18.97 3.20
C VAL A 256 14.71 19.33 4.68
N ARG A 257 15.24 20.52 4.99
CA ARG A 257 15.37 21.01 6.37
C ARG A 257 14.01 21.06 7.09
N SER A 258 13.00 21.64 6.44
CA SER A 258 11.64 21.71 7.03
C SER A 258 11.05 20.32 7.31
N ALA A 259 11.34 19.33 6.46
CA ALA A 259 10.89 17.96 6.67
C ALA A 259 11.61 17.27 7.84
N LEU A 260 12.92 17.50 7.99
CA LEU A 260 13.70 17.00 9.12
C LEU A 260 13.28 17.65 10.45
N ASP A 261 13.08 18.97 10.45
CA ASP A 261 12.61 19.74 11.61
C ASP A 261 11.21 19.29 12.03
N GLY A 262 10.33 19.04 11.05
CA GLY A 262 9.00 18.49 11.26
C GLY A 262 8.95 16.98 11.54
N GLN A 263 10.11 16.31 11.60
CA GLN A 263 10.23 14.87 11.84
C GLN A 263 9.36 14.01 10.89
N CYS A 264 9.31 14.40 9.61
CA CYS A 264 8.53 13.69 8.61
C CYS A 264 9.00 12.24 8.43
N ASP A 265 8.04 11.31 8.41
CA ASP A 265 8.25 9.93 7.98
C ASP A 265 8.35 9.84 6.46
N ALA A 266 7.52 10.63 5.77
CA ALA A 266 7.48 10.65 4.32
C ALA A 266 7.49 12.08 3.76
N LEU A 267 8.16 12.24 2.62
CA LEU A 267 8.29 13.51 1.92
C LEU A 267 7.92 13.30 0.44
N VAL A 268 6.97 14.04 -0.08
CA VAL A 268 6.46 13.85 -1.45
C VAL A 268 6.51 15.18 -2.19
N TRP A 269 7.27 15.22 -3.28
CA TRP A 269 7.22 16.35 -4.22
C TRP A 269 6.14 16.16 -5.27
N PRO A 270 5.68 17.24 -5.94
CA PRO A 270 4.67 17.15 -6.98
C PRO A 270 5.13 16.43 -8.26
N GLU A 271 4.16 15.98 -9.05
CA GLU A 271 4.39 15.41 -10.39
C GLU A 271 5.04 16.45 -11.32
N LEU A 272 5.93 16.00 -12.23
CA LEU A 272 6.54 16.80 -13.31
C LEU A 272 7.30 18.06 -12.84
N THR A 273 7.68 18.12 -11.57
CA THR A 273 8.41 19.24 -10.99
C THR A 273 9.84 18.88 -10.59
N VAL A 274 10.35 17.68 -10.91
CA VAL A 274 11.67 17.24 -10.45
C VAL A 274 12.51 16.75 -11.62
N PRO A 275 13.08 17.67 -12.44
CA PRO A 275 14.01 17.31 -13.49
C PRO A 275 15.26 16.62 -12.92
N LYS A 276 16.12 16.10 -13.81
CA LYS A 276 17.28 15.27 -13.43
C LYS A 276 18.19 15.97 -12.42
N ASP A 277 18.47 17.25 -12.63
CA ASP A 277 19.39 18.02 -11.79
C ASP A 277 18.77 18.30 -10.41
N ARG A 278 17.45 18.58 -10.35
CA ARG A 278 16.70 18.69 -9.11
C ARG A 278 16.72 17.42 -8.28
N LEU A 279 16.57 16.26 -8.93
CA LEU A 279 16.67 14.98 -8.25
C LEU A 279 18.07 14.78 -7.65
N ALA A 280 19.12 15.19 -8.37
CA ALA A 280 20.48 15.13 -7.85
C ALA A 280 20.65 16.04 -6.61
N LEU A 281 20.08 17.25 -6.63
CA LEU A 281 20.05 18.16 -5.48
C LEU A 281 19.27 17.57 -4.30
N ILE A 282 18.09 17.01 -4.52
CA ILE A 282 17.29 16.34 -3.47
C ILE A 282 18.10 15.22 -2.83
N ARG A 283 18.76 14.37 -3.63
CA ARG A 283 19.62 13.30 -3.12
C ARG A 283 20.81 13.86 -2.33
N ALA A 284 21.43 14.94 -2.79
CA ALA A 284 22.55 15.57 -2.10
C ALA A 284 22.13 16.15 -0.74
N GLU A 285 21.00 16.87 -0.69
CA GLU A 285 20.49 17.48 0.54
C GLU A 285 19.97 16.42 1.54
N LEU A 286 19.35 15.33 1.08
CA LEU A 286 19.00 14.19 1.95
C LEU A 286 20.23 13.46 2.51
N ARG A 287 21.36 13.48 1.79
CA ARG A 287 22.64 12.93 2.27
C ARG A 287 23.37 13.86 3.22
N ARG A 288 23.06 15.16 3.16
CA ARG A 288 23.78 16.19 3.90
C ARG A 288 23.59 15.93 5.39
N ASP A 289 24.66 15.41 5.99
CA ASP A 289 24.72 15.04 7.38
C ASP A 289 25.50 16.13 8.12
N PRO A 290 24.84 17.01 8.91
CA PRO A 290 25.58 18.03 9.62
C PRO A 290 26.32 17.50 10.86
N LEU A 291 26.35 16.17 11.12
CA LEU A 291 27.36 15.37 11.87
C LEU A 291 26.84 14.39 12.95
N ARG A 292 25.52 14.17 13.15
CA ARG A 292 25.01 13.21 14.18
C ARG A 292 23.50 13.02 14.26
N ASP A 293 22.71 13.48 13.29
CA ASP A 293 21.25 13.39 13.43
C ASP A 293 20.75 11.98 13.04
N PRO A 294 20.25 11.15 13.98
CA PRO A 294 19.63 9.88 13.62
C PRO A 294 18.31 10.06 12.87
N ARG A 295 17.74 11.28 12.87
CA ARG A 295 16.48 11.59 12.20
C ARG A 295 16.68 11.44 10.70
N ARG A 296 15.92 10.50 10.12
CA ARG A 296 15.86 10.23 8.69
C ARG A 296 14.42 10.32 8.24
N ILE A 297 14.21 10.84 7.04
CA ILE A 297 12.94 10.69 6.35
C ILE A 297 12.93 9.26 5.82
N ALA A 298 12.00 8.44 6.29
CA ALA A 298 11.99 7.01 5.94
C ALA A 298 11.82 6.84 4.43
N ILE A 299 10.89 7.59 3.83
CA ILE A 299 10.54 7.47 2.42
C ILE A 299 10.41 8.83 1.77
N THR A 300 11.03 9.00 0.61
CA THR A 300 10.86 10.19 -0.24
C THR A 300 10.35 9.77 -1.61
N VAL A 301 9.22 10.35 -2.04
CA VAL A 301 8.80 10.33 -3.44
C VAL A 301 9.27 11.64 -4.06
N ALA A 302 10.35 11.59 -4.82
CA ALA A 302 11.04 12.76 -5.36
C ALA A 302 10.32 13.33 -6.61
N GLY A 303 9.01 13.57 -6.48
CA GLY A 303 8.16 14.04 -7.58
C GLY A 303 8.22 13.10 -8.76
N SER A 304 8.00 13.63 -9.96
CA SER A 304 8.24 12.89 -11.19
C SER A 304 8.78 13.78 -12.30
N ARG A 305 9.25 13.15 -13.39
CA ARG A 305 9.68 13.80 -14.64
C ARG A 305 9.46 12.87 -15.82
N HIS A 306 9.48 13.42 -17.04
CA HIS A 306 9.58 12.60 -18.25
C HIS A 306 11.01 12.07 -18.41
N VAL A 307 11.14 10.77 -18.67
CA VAL A 307 12.41 10.09 -18.91
C VAL A 307 12.31 9.21 -20.15
N GLU A 308 13.38 9.19 -20.94
CA GLU A 308 13.50 8.27 -22.07
C GLU A 308 14.24 6.99 -21.63
N VAL A 309 13.65 5.83 -21.89
CA VAL A 309 14.24 4.52 -21.62
C VAL A 309 13.98 3.62 -22.82
N GLY A 310 15.03 3.23 -23.54
CA GLY A 310 14.92 2.33 -24.70
C GLY A 310 14.04 2.88 -25.82
N GLY A 311 14.06 4.19 -26.07
CA GLY A 311 13.25 4.86 -27.09
C GLY A 311 11.78 5.10 -26.69
N LYS A 312 11.38 4.70 -25.49
CA LYS A 312 10.06 4.95 -24.90
C LYS A 312 10.15 6.05 -23.85
N TRP A 313 9.05 6.78 -23.67
CA TRP A 313 9.00 7.91 -22.74
C TRP A 313 8.09 7.60 -21.56
N PHE A 314 8.54 7.83 -20.33
CA PHE A 314 7.75 7.55 -19.13
C PHE A 314 7.69 8.77 -18.23
N ASN A 315 6.54 9.02 -17.59
CA ASN A 315 6.47 9.93 -16.45
C ASN A 315 6.84 9.14 -15.19
N ARG A 316 8.09 9.27 -14.74
CA ARG A 316 8.71 8.44 -13.71
C ARG A 316 8.89 9.20 -12.41
N ALA A 317 8.38 8.61 -11.33
CA ALA A 317 8.72 9.00 -9.96
C ALA A 317 9.86 8.14 -9.42
N GLU A 318 10.82 8.78 -8.74
CA GLU A 318 11.95 8.12 -8.10
C GLU A 318 11.68 8.04 -6.59
N ILE A 319 11.77 6.83 -6.05
CA ILE A 319 11.55 6.57 -4.63
C ILE A 319 12.90 6.46 -3.96
N LEU A 320 13.12 7.28 -2.96
CA LEU A 320 14.34 7.30 -2.17
C LEU A 320 14.02 6.89 -0.73
N PHE A 321 15.01 6.35 -0.03
CA PHE A 321 14.91 6.03 1.39
C PHE A 321 16.07 6.63 2.17
N GLY A 322 15.83 6.84 3.47
CA GLY A 322 16.82 7.35 4.41
C GLY A 322 17.56 8.58 3.89
N LYS A 323 18.88 8.45 3.74
CA LYS A 323 19.78 9.51 3.26
C LYS A 323 19.77 9.64 1.73
N GLY A 324 18.60 9.64 1.09
CA GLY A 324 18.46 9.83 -0.36
C GLY A 324 19.04 8.68 -1.21
N GLN A 325 19.08 7.46 -0.67
CA GLN A 325 19.46 6.27 -1.43
C GLN A 325 18.30 5.86 -2.35
N PRO A 326 18.54 5.49 -3.63
CA PRO A 326 17.48 4.99 -4.50
C PRO A 326 16.91 3.68 -3.95
N LEU A 327 15.59 3.58 -3.87
CA LEU A 327 14.86 2.37 -3.48
C LEU A 327 14.21 1.69 -4.69
N ALA A 328 13.42 2.45 -5.43
CA ALA A 328 12.61 1.97 -6.54
C ALA A 328 12.22 3.13 -7.46
N SER A 329 11.60 2.82 -8.58
CA SER A 329 10.95 3.82 -9.45
C SER A 329 9.54 3.38 -9.80
N TYR A 330 8.65 4.35 -10.02
CA TYR A 330 7.28 4.11 -10.45
C TYR A 330 6.99 4.90 -11.72
N ASP A 331 6.57 4.20 -12.78
CA ASP A 331 6.16 4.80 -14.04
C ASP A 331 4.64 5.00 -14.04
N LYS A 332 4.21 6.22 -14.37
CA LYS A 332 2.80 6.58 -14.48
C LYS A 332 2.10 5.69 -15.50
N ARG A 333 0.90 5.24 -15.16
CA ARG A 333 0.12 4.30 -15.98
C ARG A 333 -0.90 5.00 -16.87
N ARG A 334 -1.29 6.23 -16.52
CA ARG A 334 -2.32 6.99 -17.23
C ARG A 334 -1.76 8.29 -17.79
N THR A 335 -1.97 8.51 -19.09
CA THR A 335 -1.71 9.80 -19.73
C THR A 335 -2.73 10.83 -19.25
N PHE A 336 -2.29 12.06 -18.95
CA PHE A 336 -3.20 13.19 -18.74
C PHE A 336 -3.29 14.08 -19.99
N GLU A 337 -4.28 14.96 -19.97
CA GLU A 337 -4.57 15.90 -21.04
C GLU A 337 -4.41 17.32 -20.51
N VAL A 338 -3.76 18.18 -21.29
CA VAL A 338 -3.64 19.62 -21.04
C VAL A 338 -4.06 20.35 -22.31
N GLU A 339 -5.09 21.19 -22.21
CA GLU A 339 -5.55 22.05 -23.30
C GLU A 339 -5.80 21.30 -24.63
N GLY A 340 -6.43 20.12 -24.57
CA GLY A 340 -6.72 19.30 -25.75
C GLY A 340 -5.54 18.48 -26.26
N ARG A 341 -4.39 18.48 -25.58
CA ARG A 341 -3.19 17.72 -25.94
C ARG A 341 -2.91 16.63 -24.94
N PHE A 342 -2.49 15.47 -25.43
CA PHE A 342 -2.21 14.29 -24.62
C PHE A 342 -0.74 14.19 -24.26
N GLU A 343 -0.48 13.81 -23.01
CA GLU A 343 0.85 13.45 -22.54
C GLU A 343 1.39 12.28 -23.37
N ARG A 344 2.52 12.48 -24.06
CA ARG A 344 3.15 11.46 -24.91
C ARG A 344 4.14 10.60 -24.12
N ILE A 345 3.57 9.76 -23.26
CA ILE A 345 4.27 8.72 -22.51
C ILE A 345 3.72 7.33 -22.83
N ASP A 346 4.58 6.34 -22.72
CA ASP A 346 4.23 4.93 -22.59
C ASP A 346 3.71 4.67 -21.16
N PRO A 347 2.64 3.85 -21.00
CA PRO A 347 2.11 3.54 -19.69
C PRO A 347 3.04 2.58 -18.93
N GLY A 348 3.18 2.80 -17.62
CA GLY A 348 3.79 1.83 -16.72
C GLY A 348 3.00 0.53 -16.65
N GLU A 349 3.70 -0.60 -16.53
CA GLU A 349 3.10 -1.95 -16.51
C GLU A 349 3.01 -2.54 -15.09
N LYS A 350 3.32 -1.73 -14.07
CA LYS A 350 3.50 -2.20 -12.69
C LYS A 350 2.81 -1.32 -11.67
N MET A 351 2.43 -1.96 -10.56
CA MET A 351 1.98 -1.34 -9.31
C MET A 351 3.11 -1.49 -8.29
N LEU A 352 3.62 -0.38 -7.77
CA LEU A 352 4.68 -0.41 -6.75
C LEU A 352 4.07 -0.40 -5.35
N VAL A 353 4.48 -1.36 -4.52
CA VAL A 353 4.16 -1.42 -3.09
C VAL A 353 5.46 -1.40 -2.30
N LEU A 354 5.68 -0.33 -1.55
CA LEU A 354 6.76 -0.24 -0.58
C LEU A 354 6.34 -0.96 0.69
N VAL A 355 7.20 -1.83 1.19
CA VAL A 355 6.99 -2.59 2.42
C VAL A 355 7.88 -1.99 3.50
N THR A 356 7.26 -1.39 4.51
CA THR A 356 7.93 -1.09 5.78
C THR A 356 7.50 -2.13 6.81
N GLU A 357 8.15 -2.10 7.97
CA GLU A 357 7.84 -3.03 9.05
C GLU A 357 6.35 -3.02 9.45
N ASP A 358 5.69 -1.86 9.43
CA ASP A 358 4.31 -1.69 9.90
C ASP A 358 3.36 -1.13 8.83
N ARG A 359 3.82 -0.85 7.60
CA ARG A 359 2.98 -0.32 6.50
C ARG A 359 3.24 -0.94 5.14
N LEU A 360 2.15 -1.11 4.40
CA LEU A 360 2.18 -1.25 2.95
C LEU A 360 1.84 0.08 2.32
N ILE A 361 2.72 0.58 1.46
CA ILE A 361 2.62 1.93 0.91
C ILE A 361 2.60 1.83 -0.60
N GLY A 362 1.50 2.22 -1.23
CA GLY A 362 1.46 2.33 -2.69
C GLY A 362 1.94 3.70 -3.16
N VAL A 363 2.39 3.76 -4.41
CA VAL A 363 2.71 5.01 -5.12
C VAL A 363 1.79 5.13 -6.33
N ALA A 364 1.29 6.33 -6.59
CA ALA A 364 0.51 6.66 -7.77
C ALA A 364 0.92 8.05 -8.28
N ILE A 365 0.82 8.33 -9.58
CA ILE A 365 1.06 9.67 -10.11
C ILE A 365 -0.26 10.25 -10.65
N CYS A 366 -0.74 11.31 -10.02
CA CYS A 366 -1.92 12.10 -10.41
C CYS A 366 -3.13 11.27 -10.87
N LYS A 367 -3.30 11.12 -12.19
CA LYS A 367 -4.44 10.43 -12.82
C LYS A 367 -4.49 8.94 -12.49
N ASP A 368 -3.35 8.32 -12.18
CA ASP A 368 -3.33 6.93 -11.68
C ASP A 368 -4.19 6.76 -10.41
N PHE A 369 -4.37 7.83 -9.63
CA PHE A 369 -5.10 7.85 -8.37
C PHE A 369 -6.53 8.38 -8.48
N CYS A 370 -6.82 9.37 -9.33
CA CYS A 370 -8.16 9.96 -9.40
C CYS A 370 -9.07 9.42 -10.51
N ASP A 371 -8.58 8.54 -11.39
CA ASP A 371 -9.37 8.04 -12.51
C ASP A 371 -10.31 6.89 -12.10
N ASP A 372 -11.60 7.19 -12.05
CA ASP A 372 -12.64 6.29 -11.53
C ASP A 372 -12.84 5.01 -12.36
N VAL A 373 -12.38 4.96 -13.61
CA VAL A 373 -12.59 3.82 -14.50
C VAL A 373 -11.84 2.56 -14.04
N ASP A 374 -10.65 2.71 -13.44
CA ASP A 374 -9.78 1.59 -13.04
C ASP A 374 -9.22 1.74 -11.61
N ASN A 375 -9.86 2.58 -10.81
CA ASN A 375 -9.57 2.84 -9.38
C ASN A 375 -9.69 1.59 -8.48
N ASP A 376 -10.11 0.48 -9.07
CA ASP A 376 -10.20 -0.84 -8.51
C ASP A 376 -8.82 -1.52 -8.31
N ALA A 377 -7.74 -0.99 -8.90
CA ALA A 377 -6.40 -1.55 -8.73
C ALA A 377 -5.89 -1.43 -7.28
N TYR A 378 -5.80 -0.21 -6.73
CA TYR A 378 -5.31 0.00 -5.36
C TYR A 378 -6.21 -0.63 -4.30
N ARG A 379 -7.51 -0.78 -4.59
CA ARG A 379 -8.46 -1.50 -3.74
C ARG A 379 -8.08 -2.97 -3.52
N SER A 380 -7.25 -3.56 -4.38
CA SER A 380 -6.85 -4.97 -4.22
C SER A 380 -5.54 -5.17 -3.46
N LEU A 381 -4.89 -4.10 -3.01
CA LEU A 381 -3.57 -4.16 -2.36
C LEU A 381 -3.63 -3.93 -0.85
N SER A 382 -4.81 -3.68 -0.27
CA SER A 382 -5.00 -3.47 1.18
C SER A 382 -3.96 -2.52 1.83
N LEU A 383 -3.62 -1.44 1.12
CA LEU A 383 -2.55 -0.50 1.46
C LEU A 383 -2.81 0.29 2.74
N ASP A 384 -1.79 0.52 3.56
CA ASP A 384 -1.88 1.44 4.69
C ASP A 384 -1.92 2.89 4.26
N LEU A 385 -1.10 3.21 3.26
CA LEU A 385 -0.83 4.55 2.79
C LEU A 385 -0.72 4.55 1.26
N LEU A 386 -1.15 5.63 0.63
CA LEU A 386 -0.86 5.93 -0.76
C LEU A 386 -0.20 7.30 -0.86
N LEU A 387 0.97 7.34 -1.50
CA LEU A 387 1.74 8.56 -1.76
C LEU A 387 1.51 9.00 -3.21
N VAL A 388 1.03 10.23 -3.40
CA VAL A 388 0.56 10.70 -4.71
C VAL A 388 1.19 12.06 -5.07
N PRO A 389 2.33 12.07 -5.77
CA PRO A 389 2.74 13.24 -6.56
C PRO A 389 1.67 13.57 -7.60
N SER A 390 1.32 14.84 -7.70
CA SER A 390 0.24 15.32 -8.58
C SER A 390 0.58 16.66 -9.22
N MET A 391 0.00 16.91 -10.39
CA MET A 391 0.00 18.21 -11.05
C MET A 391 -1.38 18.45 -11.65
N GLY A 392 -1.86 19.70 -11.56
CA GLY A 392 -3.08 20.14 -12.23
C GLY A 392 -3.86 21.17 -11.43
N LYS A 393 -5.12 21.35 -11.83
CA LYS A 393 -5.99 22.43 -11.35
C LYS A 393 -6.89 22.01 -10.19
N VAL A 394 -7.82 22.89 -9.82
CA VAL A 394 -8.78 22.66 -8.73
C VAL A 394 -9.65 21.41 -8.98
N SER A 395 -10.02 21.15 -10.23
CA SER A 395 -10.80 19.95 -10.59
C SER A 395 -10.05 18.64 -10.30
N THR A 396 -8.72 18.65 -10.48
CA THR A 396 -7.85 17.50 -10.17
C THR A 396 -7.88 17.19 -8.68
N ILE A 397 -7.76 18.22 -7.82
CA ILE A 397 -7.76 18.01 -6.36
C ILE A 397 -9.11 17.51 -5.85
N ASP A 398 -10.22 17.98 -6.43
CA ASP A 398 -11.56 17.49 -6.10
C ASP A 398 -11.70 16.00 -6.42
N ALA A 399 -11.15 15.55 -7.54
CA ALA A 399 -11.15 14.14 -7.92
C ALA A 399 -10.27 13.31 -6.95
N HIS A 400 -9.08 13.81 -6.58
CA HIS A 400 -8.23 13.17 -5.56
C HIS A 400 -8.92 13.05 -4.20
N LEU A 401 -9.61 14.10 -3.74
CA LEU A 401 -10.33 14.09 -2.47
C LEU A 401 -11.48 13.08 -2.47
N ARG A 402 -12.25 13.00 -3.57
CA ARG A 402 -13.32 12.01 -3.72
C ARG A 402 -12.76 10.59 -3.62
N HIS A 403 -11.69 10.31 -4.36
CA HIS A 403 -11.11 8.97 -4.38
C HIS A 403 -10.44 8.60 -3.04
N ALA A 404 -9.69 9.52 -2.43
CA ALA A 404 -9.12 9.34 -1.09
C ALA A 404 -10.19 9.02 -0.03
N LYS A 405 -11.35 9.69 -0.09
CA LYS A 405 -12.48 9.39 0.80
C LYS A 405 -13.07 8.00 0.54
N ALA A 406 -13.14 7.57 -0.72
CA ALA A 406 -13.61 6.24 -1.08
C ALA A 406 -12.67 5.14 -0.57
N LEU A 407 -11.35 5.27 -0.79
CA LEU A 407 -10.38 4.30 -0.27
C LEU A 407 -10.34 4.28 1.26
N GLN A 408 -10.41 5.44 1.91
CA GLN A 408 -10.46 5.50 3.38
C GLN A 408 -11.74 4.86 3.92
N SER A 409 -12.89 5.05 3.29
CA SER A 409 -14.14 4.45 3.78
C SER A 409 -14.20 2.95 3.58
N GLN A 410 -13.69 2.45 2.44
CA GLN A 410 -13.74 1.04 2.06
C GLN A 410 -12.66 0.21 2.74
N GLN A 411 -11.46 0.79 2.89
CA GLN A 411 -10.29 0.05 3.35
C GLN A 411 -9.60 0.71 4.55
N GLY A 412 -9.80 2.00 4.78
CA GLY A 412 -8.99 2.74 5.76
C GLY A 412 -7.58 3.03 5.24
N THR A 413 -7.40 3.13 3.92
CA THR A 413 -6.13 3.57 3.33
C THR A 413 -5.98 5.07 3.49
N VAL A 414 -4.91 5.49 4.16
CA VAL A 414 -4.54 6.91 4.19
C VAL A 414 -4.05 7.33 2.81
N SER A 415 -4.48 8.48 2.31
CA SER A 415 -3.94 9.03 1.06
C SER A 415 -3.23 10.34 1.35
N PHE A 416 -1.98 10.47 0.91
CA PHE A 416 -1.20 11.69 0.98
C PHE A 416 -0.89 12.20 -0.42
N VAL A 417 -1.49 13.34 -0.76
CA VAL A 417 -1.41 13.94 -2.10
C VAL A 417 -0.65 15.26 -2.01
N VAL A 418 0.27 15.48 -2.94
CA VAL A 418 1.00 16.74 -3.11
C VAL A 418 0.93 17.17 -4.56
N GLN A 419 0.23 18.27 -4.82
CA GLN A 419 -0.13 18.76 -6.14
C GLN A 419 0.45 20.14 -6.41
N GLN A 420 1.14 20.30 -7.54
CA GLN A 420 1.52 21.62 -8.08
C GLN A 420 0.45 22.09 -9.07
N VAL A 421 0.14 23.39 -9.11
CA VAL A 421 -0.64 23.96 -10.22
C VAL A 421 0.25 24.05 -11.46
N ASP A 422 -0.27 23.61 -12.61
CA ASP A 422 0.40 23.65 -13.90
C ASP A 422 0.53 25.09 -14.41
N VAL A 423 1.76 25.61 -14.47
CA VAL A 423 2.08 26.93 -15.04
C VAL A 423 3.06 26.73 -16.18
N LEU A 424 2.64 26.97 -17.42
CA LEU A 424 3.51 26.85 -18.58
C LEU A 424 4.53 28.00 -18.62
N THR A 425 5.76 27.71 -19.00
CA THR A 425 6.77 28.77 -19.14
C THR A 425 6.34 29.83 -20.16
N GLY A 426 6.55 31.09 -19.81
CA GLY A 426 6.08 32.24 -20.60
C GLY A 426 4.61 32.60 -20.37
N THR A 427 3.88 31.83 -19.55
CA THR A 427 2.52 32.17 -19.10
C THR A 427 2.51 32.66 -17.66
N THR A 428 1.44 33.33 -17.26
CA THR A 428 1.22 33.75 -15.89
C THR A 428 0.14 32.89 -15.25
N ARG A 429 0.43 32.39 -14.04
CA ARG A 429 -0.57 31.74 -13.19
C ARG A 429 -1.71 32.71 -12.88
N ASP A 430 -2.96 32.24 -12.89
CA ASP A 430 -4.07 33.04 -12.38
C ASP A 430 -3.81 33.35 -10.90
N ALA A 431 -3.79 34.64 -10.54
CA ALA A 431 -3.57 35.10 -9.17
C ALA A 431 -4.60 34.54 -8.17
N LYS A 432 -5.76 34.05 -8.66
CA LYS A 432 -6.79 33.41 -7.83
C LYS A 432 -6.50 31.93 -7.55
N GLU A 433 -5.70 31.27 -8.40
CA GLU A 433 -5.29 29.89 -8.14
C GLU A 433 -4.23 29.87 -7.02
N PRO A 434 -4.17 28.83 -6.17
CA PRO A 434 -3.09 28.65 -5.21
C PRO A 434 -1.82 28.14 -5.91
N LEU A 435 -0.69 28.08 -5.20
CA LEU A 435 0.56 27.55 -5.76
C LEU A 435 0.48 26.03 -5.97
N GLY A 436 -0.25 25.38 -5.08
CA GLY A 436 -0.44 23.94 -5.09
C GLY A 436 -1.33 23.51 -3.93
N TYR A 437 -1.67 22.23 -3.95
CA TYR A 437 -2.55 21.59 -2.98
C TYR A 437 -1.86 20.43 -2.29
N SER A 438 -2.15 20.23 -1.01
CA SER A 438 -1.73 19.02 -0.33
C SER A 438 -2.69 18.65 0.79
N PHE A 439 -2.88 17.34 0.98
CA PHE A 439 -3.69 16.81 2.07
C PHE A 439 -3.25 15.40 2.45
N ALA A 440 -3.48 15.05 3.72
CA ALA A 440 -3.51 13.67 4.18
C ALA A 440 -4.95 13.31 4.60
N SER A 441 -5.55 12.32 3.93
CA SER A 441 -6.91 11.86 4.21
C SER A 441 -6.87 10.54 4.98
N PRO A 442 -7.58 10.42 6.11
CA PRO A 442 -8.44 11.42 6.73
C PRO A 442 -7.64 12.46 7.52
N GLY A 443 -8.13 13.70 7.56
CA GLY A 443 -7.48 14.82 8.26
C GLY A 443 -7.42 14.66 9.79
N GLY A 444 -6.44 15.31 10.40
CA GLY A 444 -6.18 15.34 11.85
C GLY A 444 -7.30 15.89 12.74
N SER A 445 -7.27 15.53 14.04
CA SER A 445 -7.82 16.22 15.24
C SER A 445 -8.53 17.55 15.03
N GLY A 446 -7.70 18.52 14.68
CA GLY A 446 -7.90 19.92 15.00
C GLY A 446 -7.98 20.83 13.78
N THR A 447 -8.20 20.30 12.59
CA THR A 447 -8.38 21.13 11.38
C THR A 447 -9.70 20.77 10.70
N ALA A 448 -10.80 20.85 11.44
CA ALA A 448 -12.08 21.19 10.83
C ALA A 448 -12.07 22.68 10.47
N SER A 449 -11.18 23.08 9.56
CA SER A 449 -11.09 24.44 9.06
C SER A 449 -11.08 24.40 7.54
N SER A 450 -12.28 24.60 7.01
CA SER A 450 -12.65 25.19 5.73
C SER A 450 -12.01 24.62 4.45
N ARG A 451 -12.92 24.29 3.52
CA ARG A 451 -12.71 24.30 2.06
C ARG A 451 -12.15 25.64 1.50
N ASN A 452 -11.85 26.62 2.35
CA ASN A 452 -11.60 28.00 1.96
C ASN A 452 -10.64 28.66 2.96
N SER A 453 -9.35 28.65 2.65
CA SER A 453 -8.48 29.84 2.75
C SER A 453 -7.13 29.56 2.11
N ARG A 454 -7.02 29.90 0.82
CA ARG A 454 -5.80 30.33 0.11
C ARG A 454 -4.51 29.57 0.48
N GLN A 455 -4.30 28.47 -0.24
CA GLN A 455 -3.14 27.61 -0.05
C GLN A 455 -1.86 28.23 -0.66
N SER A 456 -0.97 28.79 0.17
CA SER A 456 0.35 29.32 -0.26
C SER A 456 1.42 29.21 0.84
N GLU A 457 1.90 28.00 1.12
CA GLU A 457 3.16 27.83 1.86
C GLU A 457 4.04 26.91 1.02
N ARG A 458 5.34 27.24 0.91
CA ARG A 458 6.33 26.46 0.15
C ARG A 458 6.48 25.03 0.69
N PHE A 459 6.18 24.83 1.97
CA PHE A 459 6.23 23.53 2.62
C PHE A 459 5.09 23.39 3.61
N ARG A 460 4.48 22.20 3.68
CA ARG A 460 3.47 21.88 4.70
C ARG A 460 3.75 20.58 5.41
N LEU A 461 3.48 20.57 6.71
CA LEU A 461 3.41 19.37 7.53
C LEU A 461 1.98 18.88 7.61
N HIS A 462 1.79 17.60 7.33
CA HIS A 462 0.51 16.92 7.46
C HIS A 462 0.61 15.79 8.46
N THR A 463 -0.49 15.53 9.14
CA THR A 463 -0.66 14.32 9.94
C THR A 463 -2.02 13.73 9.61
N ALA A 464 -2.08 12.45 9.28
CA ALA A 464 -3.34 11.76 9.04
C ALA A 464 -3.88 11.20 10.36
N ARG A 465 -5.20 11.15 10.54
CA ARG A 465 -5.76 10.17 11.47
C ARG A 465 -5.73 8.80 10.79
N ARG A 466 -5.66 7.73 11.57
CA ARG A 466 -5.79 6.38 11.03
C ARG A 466 -7.18 5.86 11.28
#